data_AF-A0A3P8F048-F1
#
_entry.id   AF-A0A3P8F048-F1
#
_cell.length_a   1.000
_cell.length_b   1.000
_cell.length_c   1.000
_cell.angle_alpha   90.00
_cell.angle_beta   90.00
_cell.angle_gamma   90.00
#
_symmetry.space_group_name_H-M   'P 1'
#
loop_
_entity.id
_entity.type
_entity.pdbx_description
1 polymer ?
#
loop_
_entity_poly.entity_id
_entity_poly.type
_entity_poly.pdbx_seq_one_letter_code
_entity_poly.pdbx_strand_id
1 'polypeptide(L)'
;MIFYSISLVLSGDISLKTTPSKFKSVKTGRGPLIGNWKETMEPVMCAYKLVKVHFKWFGLTKIVENYAHRQYPRLFTKFHREVFCWMDNWYGLTMADIREIEDKAQKELEEARINGPVRGMMP
;
A
#
# COMPACT_ATOMS: atom_id res chain seq x y z
N MET A 1 5.77 11.35 13.61
CA MET A 1 5.23 11.31 12.23
C MET A 1 6.31 10.71 11.35
N ILE A 2 6.17 9.45 10.94
CA ILE A 2 7.15 8.78 10.08
C ILE A 2 6.83 9.22 8.65
N PHE A 3 7.66 10.10 8.08
CA PHE A 3 7.65 10.31 6.64
C PHE A 3 8.18 9.04 6.00
N TYR A 4 7.33 8.28 5.31
CA TYR A 4 7.74 7.06 4.63
C TYR A 4 8.74 7.40 3.52
N SER A 5 10.03 7.33 3.86
CA SER A 5 11.12 7.34 2.91
C SER A 5 11.16 5.98 2.19
N ILE A 6 11.57 5.99 0.93
CA ILE A 6 11.76 4.82 0.06
C ILE A 6 12.64 3.73 0.72
N SER A 7 13.43 4.09 1.74
CA SER A 7 14.33 3.20 2.47
C SER A 7 13.68 2.11 3.33
N LEU A 8 12.35 2.05 3.44
CA LEU A 8 11.63 1.06 4.28
C LEU A 8 11.01 -0.11 3.50
N VAL A 9 11.21 -0.18 2.19
CA VAL A 9 10.68 -1.27 1.34
C VAL A 9 11.77 -2.30 1.11
N LEU A 10 11.48 -3.58 1.38
CA LEU A 10 12.41 -4.66 1.05
C LEU A 10 12.48 -4.82 -0.47
N SER A 11 13.65 -5.24 -0.99
CA SER A 11 13.86 -5.43 -2.43
C SER A 11 12.81 -6.35 -3.06
N GLY A 12 12.38 -7.39 -2.34
CA GLY A 12 11.35 -8.34 -2.79
C GLY A 12 9.94 -7.74 -2.94
N ASP A 13 9.66 -6.59 -2.32
CA ASP A 13 8.37 -5.90 -2.44
C ASP A 13 8.36 -4.86 -3.58
N ILE A 14 9.52 -4.62 -4.20
CA ILE A 14 9.67 -3.62 -5.26
C ILE A 14 9.53 -4.31 -6.61
N SER A 15 8.55 -3.89 -7.39
CA SER A 15 8.44 -4.26 -8.81
C SER A 15 8.53 -3.02 -9.69
N LEU A 16 8.96 -3.20 -10.95
CA LEU A 16 8.96 -2.11 -11.94
C LEU A 16 7.56 -1.52 -12.13
N LYS A 17 6.52 -2.37 -12.10
CA LYS A 17 5.11 -1.99 -12.24
C LYS A 17 4.59 -1.17 -11.06
N THR A 18 5.23 -1.27 -9.89
CA THR A 18 4.83 -0.60 -8.64
C THR A 18 5.89 0.42 -8.20
N THR A 19 6.59 1.03 -9.16
CA THR A 19 7.62 2.05 -8.91
C THR A 19 7.16 3.43 -9.38
N PRO A 20 6.77 4.34 -8.45
CA PRO A 20 6.23 5.66 -8.80
C PRO A 20 7.16 6.56 -9.62
N SER A 21 8.48 6.40 -9.48
CA SER A 21 9.48 7.15 -10.27
C SER A 21 9.61 6.65 -11.71
N LYS A 22 8.91 5.57 -12.06
CA LYS A 22 8.87 4.97 -13.41
C LYS A 22 7.46 4.94 -14.00
N PHE A 23 6.44 5.29 -13.22
CA PHE A 23 5.04 5.28 -13.64
C PHE A 23 4.57 6.68 -14.02
N LYS A 24 3.88 6.78 -15.17
CA LYS A 24 3.13 7.97 -15.57
C LYS A 24 1.73 7.54 -15.99
N SER A 25 0.72 8.13 -15.37
CA SER A 25 -0.69 7.85 -15.65
C SER A 25 -1.05 8.36 -17.04
N VAL A 26 -1.71 7.52 -17.83
CA VAL A 26 -2.23 7.89 -19.15
C VAL A 26 -3.52 8.70 -19.01
N LYS A 27 -4.36 8.39 -18.02
CA LYS A 27 -5.65 9.09 -17.80
C LYS A 27 -5.49 10.49 -17.23
N THR A 28 -4.49 10.71 -16.38
CA THR A 28 -4.33 11.97 -15.63
C THR A 28 -3.06 12.74 -15.97
N GLY A 29 -2.11 12.10 -16.66
CA GLY A 29 -0.78 12.65 -16.92
C GLY A 29 0.15 12.71 -15.70
N ARG A 30 -0.30 12.29 -14.51
CA ARG A 30 0.48 12.37 -13.28
C ARG A 30 1.68 11.42 -13.26
N GLY A 31 2.78 11.89 -12.69
CA GLY A 31 4.05 11.16 -12.62
C GLY A 31 4.91 11.36 -13.88
N PRO A 32 6.15 10.84 -13.88
CA PRO A 32 6.78 10.08 -12.80
C PRO A 32 7.14 10.94 -11.59
N LEU A 33 7.10 10.34 -10.39
CA LEU A 33 7.49 11.02 -9.15
C LEU A 33 9.02 11.00 -9.01
N ILE A 34 9.66 12.10 -9.39
CA ILE A 34 11.13 12.29 -9.36
C ILE A 34 11.48 13.59 -8.65
N GLY A 35 12.67 13.66 -8.05
CA GLY A 35 13.19 14.89 -7.43
C GLY A 35 12.22 15.50 -6.40
N ASN A 36 11.92 16.78 -6.57
CA ASN A 36 11.01 17.57 -5.72
C ASN A 36 9.53 17.45 -6.11
N TRP A 37 9.08 16.26 -6.53
CA TRP A 37 7.69 16.02 -6.97
C TRP A 37 6.61 16.54 -6.01
N LYS A 38 6.91 16.65 -4.71
CA LYS A 38 5.98 17.18 -3.70
C LYS A 38 5.62 18.65 -3.91
N GLU A 39 6.48 19.42 -4.57
CA GLU A 39 6.31 20.85 -4.84
C GLU A 39 5.81 21.11 -6.28
N THR A 40 6.01 20.15 -7.18
CA THR A 40 5.73 20.31 -8.62
C THR A 40 4.48 19.59 -9.10
N MET A 41 3.87 18.75 -8.26
CA MET A 41 2.68 17.98 -8.58
C MET A 41 1.49 18.49 -7.79
N GLU A 42 0.32 18.57 -8.43
CA GLU A 42 -0.95 18.84 -7.77
C GLU A 42 -2.08 17.98 -8.39
N PRO A 43 -3.14 17.66 -7.64
CA PRO A 43 -3.31 17.83 -6.19
C PRO A 43 -2.44 16.86 -5.36
N VAL A 44 -1.99 17.34 -4.19
CA VAL A 44 -1.33 16.54 -3.14
C VAL A 44 -2.22 16.38 -1.91
N MET A 45 -2.11 15.23 -1.24
CA MET A 45 -2.74 14.97 0.06
C MET A 45 -1.77 14.26 1.01
N CYS A 46 -2.05 14.32 2.31
CA CYS A 46 -1.30 13.61 3.34
C CYS A 46 -2.24 12.78 4.21
N ALA A 47 -1.88 11.53 4.48
CA ALA A 47 -2.63 10.63 5.36
C ALA A 47 -1.89 10.43 6.69
N TYR A 48 -2.46 10.95 7.79
CA TYR A 48 -1.92 10.80 9.14
C TYR A 48 -2.45 9.52 9.79
N LYS A 49 -1.69 8.43 9.70
CA LYS A 49 -2.06 7.12 10.27
C LYS A 49 -1.38 6.91 11.63
N LEU A 50 -2.11 7.13 12.72
CA LEU A 50 -1.66 6.82 14.07
C LEU A 50 -1.88 5.33 14.37
N VAL A 51 -0.80 4.58 14.59
CA VAL A 51 -0.86 3.14 14.86
C VAL A 51 -0.54 2.88 16.33
N LYS A 52 -1.46 2.21 17.04
CA LYS A 52 -1.27 1.71 18.40
C LYS A 52 -1.43 0.21 18.39
N VAL A 53 -0.41 -0.51 18.85
CA VAL A 53 -0.43 -1.97 19.01
C VAL A 53 -0.43 -2.28 20.49
N HIS A 54 -1.29 -3.20 20.92
CA HIS A 54 -1.31 -3.71 22.28
C HIS A 54 -1.32 -5.24 22.24
N PHE A 55 -0.28 -5.86 22.79
CA PHE A 55 -0.17 -7.30 22.86
C PHE A 55 0.30 -7.73 24.26
N LYS A 56 -0.62 -8.30 25.05
CA LYS A 56 -0.34 -8.69 26.44
C LYS A 56 -0.10 -10.20 26.55
N TRP A 57 1.16 -10.59 26.45
CA TRP A 57 1.61 -11.96 26.71
C TRP A 57 2.98 -11.92 27.39
N PHE A 58 3.07 -12.53 28.57
CA PHE A 58 4.31 -12.64 29.34
C PHE A 58 5.47 -13.18 28.48
N GLY A 59 6.58 -12.44 28.44
CA GLY A 59 7.77 -12.79 27.65
C GLY A 59 7.73 -12.41 26.17
N LEU A 60 6.55 -12.06 25.61
CA LEU A 60 6.41 -11.78 24.16
C LEU A 60 5.92 -10.37 23.80
N THR A 61 5.35 -9.62 24.75
CA THR A 61 4.80 -8.26 24.53
C THR A 61 5.72 -7.37 23.68
N LYS A 62 6.95 -7.13 24.16
CA LYS A 62 7.89 -6.24 23.47
C LYS A 62 8.30 -6.76 22.09
N ILE A 63 8.41 -8.07 21.92
CA ILE A 63 8.84 -8.69 20.65
C ILE A 63 7.76 -8.48 19.59
N VAL A 64 6.52 -8.83 19.92
CA VAL A 64 5.39 -8.77 18.98
C VAL A 64 5.00 -7.32 18.65
N GLU A 65 4.95 -6.44 19.65
CA GLU A 65 4.63 -5.03 19.41
C GLU A 65 5.68 -4.36 18.51
N ASN A 66 6.98 -4.61 18.75
CA ASN A 66 8.04 -4.10 17.90
C ASN A 66 7.99 -4.70 16.48
N TYR A 67 7.69 -5.98 16.35
CA TYR A 67 7.52 -6.61 15.04
C TYR A 67 6.39 -5.92 14.26
N ALA A 68 5.22 -5.75 14.86
CA ALA A 68 4.09 -5.07 14.23
C ALA A 68 4.46 -3.63 13.81
N HIS A 69 5.13 -2.88 14.67
CA HIS A 69 5.59 -1.51 14.35
C HIS A 69 6.63 -1.45 13.22
N ARG A 70 7.34 -2.54 12.91
CA ARG A 70 8.20 -2.65 11.72
C ARG A 70 7.42 -3.04 10.47
N GLN A 71 6.39 -3.87 10.61
CA GLN A 71 5.57 -4.32 9.48
C GLN A 71 4.63 -3.23 8.95
N TYR A 72 4.03 -2.39 9.81
CA TYR A 72 3.12 -1.33 9.36
C TYR A 72 3.78 -0.34 8.37
N PRO A 73 4.99 0.19 8.63
CA PRO A 73 5.68 1.04 7.66
C PRO A 73 5.96 0.34 6.33
N ARG A 74 6.37 -0.92 6.35
CA ARG A 74 6.58 -1.73 5.14
C ARG A 74 5.28 -1.87 4.34
N LEU A 75 4.19 -2.25 5.01
CA LEU A 75 2.85 -2.39 4.43
C LEU A 75 2.36 -1.07 3.81
N PHE A 76 2.39 0.02 4.59
CA PHE A 76 1.91 1.30 4.09
C PHE A 76 2.75 1.83 2.93
N THR A 77 4.07 1.64 2.95
CA THR A 77 4.91 2.09 1.85
C THR A 77 4.63 1.29 0.59
N LYS A 78 4.51 -0.04 0.66
CA LYS A 78 4.13 -0.88 -0.47
C LYS A 78 2.75 -0.49 -1.03
N PHE A 79 1.76 -0.37 -0.15
CA PHE A 79 0.38 -0.04 -0.51
C PHE A 79 0.28 1.30 -1.25
N HIS A 80 0.87 2.39 -0.73
CA HIS A 80 0.73 3.70 -1.41
C HIS A 80 1.49 3.76 -2.73
N ARG A 81 2.58 2.99 -2.89
CA ARG A 81 3.25 2.84 -4.19
C ARG A 81 2.35 2.16 -5.21
N GLU A 82 1.69 1.07 -4.80
CA GLU A 82 0.72 0.34 -5.62
C GLU A 82 -0.46 1.23 -5.99
N VAL A 83 -1.09 1.90 -5.01
CA VAL A 83 -2.21 2.82 -5.24
C VAL A 83 -1.85 3.89 -6.27
N PHE A 84 -0.67 4.51 -6.16
CA PHE A 84 -0.24 5.52 -7.15
C PHE A 84 -0.02 4.90 -8.54
N CYS A 85 0.66 3.76 -8.63
CA CYS A 85 0.95 3.12 -9.92
C CYS A 85 -0.28 2.45 -10.56
N TRP A 86 -1.34 2.22 -9.80
CA TRP A 86 -2.63 1.72 -10.29
C TRP A 86 -3.65 2.84 -10.53
N MET A 87 -3.21 4.10 -10.56
CA MET A 87 -4.09 5.25 -10.79
C MET A 87 -5.02 5.08 -11.97
N ASP A 88 -4.51 4.57 -13.09
CA ASP A 88 -5.34 4.39 -14.29
C ASP A 88 -6.44 3.33 -14.12
N ASN A 89 -6.33 2.43 -13.14
CA ASN A 89 -7.33 1.39 -12.88
C ASN A 89 -8.50 1.92 -12.05
N TRP A 90 -8.24 2.83 -11.09
CA TRP A 90 -9.27 3.36 -10.19
C TRP A 90 -9.73 4.78 -10.56
N TYR A 91 -8.96 5.53 -11.33
CA TYR A 91 -9.34 6.88 -11.74
C TYR A 91 -10.56 6.85 -12.67
N GLY A 92 -11.61 7.54 -12.25
CA GLY A 92 -12.90 7.59 -12.91
C GLY A 92 -13.94 6.61 -12.38
N LEU A 93 -13.60 5.72 -11.43
CA LEU A 93 -14.58 4.86 -10.78
C LEU A 93 -15.54 5.69 -9.92
N THR A 94 -16.82 5.34 -9.99
CA THR A 94 -17.85 5.84 -9.09
C THR A 94 -17.89 5.00 -7.81
N MET A 95 -18.53 5.51 -6.76
CA MET A 95 -18.73 4.72 -5.55
C MET A 95 -19.59 3.47 -5.77
N ALA A 96 -20.49 3.47 -6.78
CA ALA A 96 -21.25 2.28 -7.15
C ALA A 96 -20.32 1.19 -7.71
N ASP A 97 -19.41 1.56 -8.62
CA ASP A 97 -18.40 0.63 -9.16
C ASP A 97 -17.53 0.05 -8.03
N ILE A 98 -17.15 0.88 -7.05
CA ILE A 98 -16.38 0.42 -5.88
C ILE A 98 -17.16 -0.63 -5.09
N ARG A 99 -18.46 -0.46 -4.86
CA ARG A 99 -19.28 -1.47 -4.16
C ARG A 99 -19.35 -2.79 -4.91
N GLU A 100 -19.52 -2.75 -6.23
CA GLU A 100 -19.52 -3.97 -7.05
C GLU A 100 -18.16 -4.70 -7.01
N ILE A 101 -17.06 -3.94 -7.04
CA ILE A 101 -15.71 -4.50 -6.90
C ILE A 101 -15.51 -5.10 -5.51
N GLU A 102 -15.98 -4.45 -4.43
CA GLU A 102 -15.92 -4.98 -3.07
C GLU A 102 -16.67 -6.32 -2.94
N ASP A 103 -17.89 -6.40 -3.47
CA ASP A 103 -18.72 -7.61 -3.42
C ASP A 103 -18.08 -8.78 -4.20
N LYS A 104 -17.50 -8.49 -5.37
CA LYS A 104 -16.77 -9.48 -6.16
C LYS A 104 -15.50 -9.93 -5.43
N ALA A 105 -14.71 -8.98 -4.94
CA ALA A 105 -13.46 -9.25 -4.22
C ALA A 105 -13.71 -10.08 -2.96
N GLN A 106 -14.81 -9.84 -2.23
CA GLN A 106 -15.18 -10.64 -1.06
C GLN A 106 -15.32 -12.14 -1.41
N LYS A 107 -16.03 -12.45 -2.51
CA LYS A 107 -16.23 -13.84 -2.96
C LYS A 107 -14.92 -14.48 -3.41
N GLU A 108 -14.13 -13.77 -4.21
CA GLU A 108 -12.84 -14.25 -4.71
C GLU A 108 -11.82 -14.47 -3.58
N LEU A 109 -11.79 -13.59 -2.58
CA LEU A 109 -10.91 -13.71 -1.42
C LEU A 109 -11.29 -14.90 -0.55
N GLU A 110 -12.59 -15.18 -0.38
CA GLU A 110 -13.05 -16.35 0.37
C GLU A 110 -12.68 -17.67 -0.34
N GLU A 111 -12.89 -17.74 -1.65
CA GLU A 111 -12.47 -18.90 -2.43
C GLU A 111 -10.95 -19.10 -2.38
N ALA A 112 -10.18 -18.02 -2.55
CA ALA A 112 -8.72 -18.07 -2.47
C ALA A 112 -8.21 -18.44 -1.07
N ARG A 113 -8.94 -18.09 -0.01
CA ARG A 113 -8.59 -18.46 1.37
C ARG A 113 -8.74 -19.96 1.60
N ILE A 114 -9.74 -20.60 0.98
CA ILE A 114 -10.04 -22.02 1.15
C ILE A 114 -9.19 -22.88 0.20
N ASN A 115 -9.11 -22.47 -1.07
CA ASN A 115 -8.58 -23.30 -2.17
C ASN A 115 -7.26 -22.77 -2.77
N GLY A 116 -6.88 -21.53 -2.46
CA GLY A 116 -5.76 -20.86 -3.09
C GLY A 116 -4.40 -21.18 -2.43
N PRO A 117 -3.30 -21.10 -3.19
CA PRO A 117 -1.96 -21.22 -2.62
C PRO A 117 -1.61 -19.98 -1.77
N VAL A 118 -0.72 -20.17 -0.80
CA VAL A 118 -0.14 -19.06 -0.03
C VAL A 118 0.58 -18.09 -0.98
N ARG A 119 0.29 -16.79 -0.84
CA ARG A 119 0.83 -15.72 -1.68
C ARG A 119 0.94 -14.41 -0.91
N GLY A 120 1.73 -13.47 -1.43
CA GLY A 120 1.84 -12.11 -0.91
C GLY A 120 3.17 -11.81 -0.23
N MET A 121 3.17 -10.87 0.71
CA MET A 121 4.36 -10.47 1.46
C MET A 121 4.80 -11.59 2.40
N MET A 122 6.00 -12.11 2.20
CA MET A 122 6.62 -13.04 3.13
C MET A 122 7.17 -12.29 4.37
N PRO A 123 7.14 -12.91 5.57
CA PRO A 123 7.58 -12.31 6.83
C PRO A 123 8.99 -11.73 6.80
#